data_AF-A0A7Y5RRP2-F1
#
_entry.id   AF-A0A7Y5RRP2-F1
#
_cell.length_a   1.000
_cell.length_b   1.000
_cell.length_c   1.000
_cell.angle_alpha   90.00
_cell.angle_beta   90.00
_cell.angle_gamma   90.00
#
_symmetry.space_group_name_H-M   'P 1'
#
loop_
_entity.id
_entity.type
_entity.pdbx_description
1 polymer ?
#
loop_
_entity_poly.entity_id
_entity_poly.type
_entity_poly.pdbx_seq_one_letter_code
_entity_poly.pdbx_strand_id
1 'polypeptide(L)'
;MNAYDEGLKQRIAEIVEKKSQAEVARLTDTTRTNVSRYVRGRRVPASFCGALVDKLGVNPAWLMTGEGAPLLSDTAKSTEYLAGDMLELVKAMNSVSRMRLGALAGKEHLKVLRELNDNLERYRELKHTIGKRANPVMKQLLDDLEQALTDLDENVCNQRIAAVNEISELCDDEALKIRFDELKQRNAYLGGRGEEALAILRRLYARYLPEADRMNDALFQCATRLASAFEAEGRYPEARAIIRSTLAMADAYQCGLDTKLRLYHWGALINFELGELETATHTLERLCQRGEANDYTRALLSFYMWIGSSLPFEAAWQGAKDNNNIALDFLRAAITLEDPVLIERLLRHLEASKMKETIPVLHARNILGKLKGGAAPSAERHASLSLSPDEKVSFPLEFTLLTYRVQFLRLRGQQKKALETLEQAHTMFMEKRPRQAPYFWAKVLHYRNVFELFGMKPKEAARLQVVRESMMDLMGYLERGYRVLVPLAKPFDIPVITVNRRLGQSTIMVHS
;
A
#
# COMPACT_ATOMS: atom_id res chain seq x y z
N MET A 1 25.89 -24.52 -4.37
CA MET A 1 24.94 -25.65 -4.58
C MET A 1 23.53 -25.09 -4.46
N ASN A 2 22.63 -25.43 -5.39
CA ASN A 2 21.26 -24.89 -5.40
C ASN A 2 20.46 -25.48 -4.23
N ALA A 3 19.79 -24.65 -3.43
CA ALA A 3 18.94 -25.09 -2.31
C ALA A 3 17.85 -26.10 -2.77
N TYR A 4 17.40 -25.94 -4.02
CA TYR A 4 16.48 -26.84 -4.69
C TYR A 4 16.98 -28.29 -4.81
N ASP A 5 18.27 -28.47 -5.12
CA ASP A 5 18.87 -29.80 -5.28
C ASP A 5 19.01 -30.53 -3.94
N GLU A 6 19.18 -29.82 -2.83
CA GLU A 6 19.26 -30.45 -1.49
C GLU A 6 17.90 -30.98 -1.02
N GLY A 7 16.83 -30.20 -1.18
CA GLY A 7 15.48 -30.63 -0.81
C GLY A 7 15.01 -31.87 -1.57
N LEU A 8 15.29 -31.94 -2.88
CA LEU A 8 14.95 -33.11 -3.70
C LEU A 8 15.70 -34.37 -3.24
N LYS A 9 16.97 -34.25 -2.87
CA LYS A 9 17.77 -35.39 -2.37
C LYS A 9 17.23 -35.94 -1.06
N GLN A 10 16.89 -35.05 -0.13
CA GLN A 10 16.34 -35.43 1.17
C GLN A 10 15.06 -36.24 1.00
N ARG A 11 14.16 -35.80 0.12
CA ARG A 11 12.90 -36.50 -0.15
C ARG A 11 13.10 -37.84 -0.86
N ILE A 12 14.08 -37.95 -1.76
CA ILE A 12 14.46 -39.25 -2.33
C ILE A 12 15.03 -40.18 -1.26
N ALA A 13 15.80 -39.66 -0.30
CA ALA A 13 16.29 -40.44 0.84
C ALA A 13 15.13 -40.95 1.70
N GLU A 14 14.11 -40.12 1.96
CA GLU A 14 12.89 -40.52 2.69
C GLU A 14 12.10 -41.63 1.98
N ILE A 15 12.00 -41.58 0.64
CA ILE A 15 11.40 -42.68 -0.15
C ILE A 15 12.21 -43.96 0.04
N VAL A 16 13.53 -43.85 -0.02
CA VAL A 16 14.47 -44.98 0.07
C VAL A 16 14.55 -45.58 1.48
N GLU A 17 14.21 -44.80 2.51
CA GLU A 17 14.08 -45.28 3.88
C GLU A 17 12.83 -46.14 4.03
N LYS A 18 11.71 -45.72 3.42
CA LYS A 18 10.44 -46.46 3.43
C LYS A 18 10.43 -47.67 2.48
N LYS A 19 11.22 -47.63 1.40
CA LYS A 19 11.36 -48.69 0.40
C LYS A 19 12.81 -48.91 0.07
N SER A 20 13.31 -50.14 0.24
CA SER A 20 14.73 -50.42 0.05
C SER A 20 15.26 -49.93 -1.32
N GLN A 21 16.53 -49.51 -1.40
CA GLN A 21 17.14 -49.05 -2.67
C GLN A 21 17.00 -50.06 -3.81
N ALA A 22 17.01 -51.37 -3.49
CA ALA A 22 16.83 -52.43 -4.47
C ALA A 22 15.39 -52.48 -5.01
N GLU A 23 14.40 -52.21 -4.16
CA GLU A 23 13.00 -52.11 -4.55
C GLU A 23 12.73 -50.89 -5.43
N VAL A 24 13.24 -49.71 -5.02
CA VAL A 24 13.15 -48.48 -5.83
C VAL A 24 13.80 -48.69 -7.19
N ALA A 25 15.03 -49.23 -7.22
CA ALA A 25 15.75 -49.56 -8.44
C ALA A 25 14.95 -50.46 -9.39
N ARG A 26 14.34 -51.53 -8.85
CA ARG A 26 13.53 -52.47 -9.64
C ARG A 26 12.28 -51.80 -10.20
N LEU A 27 11.58 -50.99 -9.40
CA LEU A 27 10.32 -50.37 -9.81
C LEU A 27 10.51 -49.23 -10.79
N THR A 28 11.62 -48.48 -10.69
CA THR A 28 11.92 -47.35 -11.59
C THR A 28 12.81 -47.73 -12.77
N ASP A 29 13.07 -49.02 -12.99
CA ASP A 29 14.01 -49.52 -14.02
C ASP A 29 15.36 -48.78 -14.00
N THR A 30 15.89 -48.56 -12.79
CA THR A 30 17.14 -47.81 -12.57
C THR A 30 18.09 -48.68 -11.78
N THR A 31 19.38 -48.70 -12.13
CA THR A 31 20.33 -49.53 -11.38
C THR A 31 20.43 -49.07 -9.91
N ARG A 32 20.56 -50.03 -8.99
CA ARG A 32 20.75 -49.74 -7.55
C ARG A 32 21.92 -48.78 -7.29
N THR A 33 23.00 -48.90 -8.08
CA THR A 33 24.15 -48.00 -8.03
C THR A 33 23.77 -46.55 -8.36
N ASN A 34 22.90 -46.33 -9.36
CA ASN A 34 22.44 -44.98 -9.71
C ASN A 34 21.48 -44.41 -8.66
N VAL A 35 20.56 -45.22 -8.11
CA VAL A 35 19.71 -44.81 -6.99
C VAL A 35 20.57 -44.37 -5.78
N SER A 36 21.58 -45.16 -5.43
CA SER A 36 22.54 -44.82 -4.37
C SER A 36 23.30 -43.52 -4.66
N ARG A 37 23.69 -43.29 -5.92
CA ARG A 37 24.32 -42.03 -6.35
C ARG A 37 23.39 -40.82 -6.21
N TYR A 38 22.10 -40.96 -6.53
CA TYR A 38 21.12 -39.88 -6.41
C TYR A 38 20.87 -39.50 -4.95
N VAL A 39 20.73 -40.47 -4.05
CA VAL A 39 20.62 -40.25 -2.60
C VAL A 39 21.87 -39.54 -2.05
N ARG A 40 23.07 -39.89 -2.56
CA ARG A 40 24.36 -39.28 -2.16
C ARG A 40 24.68 -37.97 -2.87
N GLY A 41 23.70 -37.38 -3.57
CA GLY A 41 23.79 -36.01 -4.06
C GLY A 41 24.33 -35.83 -5.48
N ARG A 42 24.40 -36.88 -6.30
CA ARG A 42 24.51 -36.70 -7.76
C ARG A 42 23.20 -36.11 -8.31
N ARG A 43 23.33 -35.33 -9.39
CA ARG A 43 22.19 -34.76 -10.12
C ARG A 43 21.19 -35.87 -10.49
N VAL A 44 19.93 -35.64 -10.14
CA VAL A 44 18.83 -36.57 -10.35
C VAL A 44 18.24 -36.35 -11.75
N PRO A 45 18.19 -37.36 -12.63
CA PRO A 45 17.55 -37.22 -13.93
C PRO A 45 16.02 -37.09 -13.78
N ALA A 46 15.41 -36.22 -14.60
CA ALA A 46 13.96 -36.06 -14.63
C ALA A 46 13.21 -37.38 -14.95
N SER A 47 13.81 -38.26 -15.75
CA SER A 47 13.26 -39.60 -16.03
C SER A 47 13.12 -40.47 -14.78
N PHE A 48 14.05 -40.33 -13.83
CA PHE A 48 14.00 -41.04 -12.55
C PHE A 48 12.88 -40.47 -11.66
N CYS A 49 12.76 -39.14 -11.56
CA CYS A 49 11.64 -38.51 -10.85
C CYS A 49 10.28 -38.90 -11.45
N GLY A 50 10.15 -38.93 -12.77
CA GLY A 50 8.95 -39.40 -13.45
C GLY A 50 8.62 -40.86 -13.12
N ALA A 51 9.63 -41.74 -13.05
CA ALA A 51 9.45 -43.13 -12.65
C ALA A 51 9.04 -43.30 -11.18
N LEU A 52 9.52 -42.45 -10.26
CA LEU A 52 9.06 -42.42 -8.87
C LEU A 52 7.56 -42.08 -8.79
N VAL A 53 7.11 -41.10 -9.56
CA VAL A 53 5.69 -40.74 -9.62
C VAL A 53 4.87 -41.88 -10.24
N ASP A 54 5.27 -42.34 -11.43
CA ASP A 54 4.51 -43.32 -12.22
C ASP A 54 4.44 -44.72 -11.56
N LYS A 55 5.53 -45.18 -10.92
CA LYS A 55 5.68 -46.57 -10.47
C LYS A 55 5.55 -46.76 -8.97
N LEU A 56 5.79 -45.69 -8.21
CA LEU A 56 5.73 -45.71 -6.74
C LEU A 56 4.59 -44.85 -6.19
N GLY A 57 3.82 -44.18 -7.07
CA GLY A 57 2.70 -43.33 -6.66
C GLY A 57 3.15 -42.13 -5.84
N VAL A 58 4.39 -41.68 -6.01
CA VAL A 58 4.94 -40.54 -5.27
C VAL A 58 4.24 -39.27 -5.74
N ASN A 59 3.79 -38.44 -4.81
CA ASN A 59 3.18 -37.15 -5.12
C ASN A 59 4.24 -36.21 -5.76
N PRO A 60 4.04 -35.75 -7.01
CA PRO A 60 5.02 -34.91 -7.70
C PRO A 60 5.18 -33.54 -7.04
N ALA A 61 4.12 -32.97 -6.45
CA ALA A 61 4.21 -31.70 -5.72
C ALA A 61 5.13 -31.85 -4.51
N TRP A 62 4.92 -32.89 -3.69
CA TRP A 62 5.77 -33.20 -2.56
C TRP A 62 7.21 -33.50 -3.00
N LEU A 63 7.42 -34.32 -4.02
CA LEU A 63 8.77 -34.67 -4.49
C LEU A 63 9.57 -33.44 -4.92
N MET A 64 8.93 -32.48 -5.60
CA MET A 64 9.61 -31.33 -6.17
C MET A 64 9.71 -30.15 -5.19
N THR A 65 8.73 -29.95 -4.31
CA THR A 65 8.63 -28.76 -3.44
C THR A 65 8.69 -29.08 -1.95
N GLY A 66 8.30 -30.29 -1.55
CA GLY A 66 8.14 -30.70 -0.15
C GLY A 66 6.73 -30.51 0.40
N GLU A 67 5.80 -29.98 -0.39
CA GLU A 67 4.43 -29.71 0.05
C GLU A 67 3.46 -30.86 -0.27
N GLY A 68 2.61 -31.20 0.71
CA GLY A 68 1.61 -32.26 0.60
C GLY A 68 2.06 -33.64 1.12
N ALA A 69 1.16 -34.62 1.06
CA ALA A 69 1.48 -35.99 1.47
C ALA A 69 2.43 -36.66 0.47
N PRO A 70 3.37 -37.52 0.91
CA PRO A 70 4.37 -38.13 0.02
C PRO A 70 3.81 -39.05 -1.05
N LEU A 71 2.62 -39.63 -0.83
CA LEU A 71 1.97 -40.55 -1.75
C LEU A 71 0.68 -39.94 -2.31
N LEU A 72 0.42 -40.18 -3.59
CA LEU A 72 -0.81 -39.75 -4.28
C LEU A 72 -2.07 -40.36 -3.64
N SER A 73 -1.96 -41.58 -3.11
CA SER A 73 -3.04 -42.27 -2.39
C SER A 73 -3.61 -41.50 -1.20
N ASP A 74 -2.84 -40.55 -0.67
CA ASP A 74 -3.19 -39.80 0.53
C ASP A 74 -3.79 -38.42 0.19
N THR A 75 -4.01 -38.13 -1.11
CA THR A 75 -4.56 -36.86 -1.59
C THR A 75 -6.00 -37.01 -2.09
N ALA A 76 -6.82 -35.96 -2.00
CA ALA A 76 -8.19 -35.99 -2.51
C ALA A 76 -8.21 -36.27 -4.03
N LYS A 77 -9.16 -37.08 -4.52
CA LYS A 77 -9.26 -37.52 -5.94
C LYS A 77 -9.17 -36.39 -6.97
N SER A 78 -9.63 -35.18 -6.67
CA SER A 78 -9.50 -34.02 -7.55
C SER A 78 -8.05 -33.59 -7.80
N THR A 79 -7.17 -33.82 -6.82
CA THR A 79 -5.74 -33.49 -6.86
C THR A 79 -4.94 -34.53 -7.65
N GLU A 80 -5.35 -35.80 -7.63
CA GLU A 80 -4.74 -36.87 -8.43
C GLU A 80 -4.83 -36.59 -9.94
N TYR A 81 -6.00 -36.12 -10.41
CA TYR A 81 -6.20 -35.77 -11.82
C TYR A 81 -5.35 -34.57 -12.27
N LEU A 82 -5.22 -33.54 -11.42
CA LEU A 82 -4.37 -32.37 -11.69
C LEU A 82 -2.89 -32.76 -11.73
N ALA A 83 -2.44 -33.60 -10.79
CA ALA A 83 -1.07 -34.10 -10.74
C ALA A 83 -0.72 -34.96 -11.97
N GLY A 84 -1.66 -35.78 -12.45
CA GLY A 84 -1.52 -36.55 -13.68
C GLY A 84 -1.32 -35.67 -14.92
N ASP A 85 -2.15 -34.63 -15.07
CA ASP A 85 -2.04 -33.70 -16.19
C ASP A 85 -0.71 -32.90 -16.14
N MET A 86 -0.28 -32.43 -14.97
CA MET A 86 1.02 -31.76 -14.81
C MET A 86 2.19 -32.62 -15.25
N LEU A 87 2.15 -33.92 -14.92
CA LEU A 87 3.20 -34.85 -15.28
C LEU A 87 3.28 -35.06 -16.80
N GLU A 88 2.14 -35.15 -17.47
CA GLU A 88 2.09 -35.18 -18.93
C GLU A 88 2.66 -33.88 -19.55
N LEU A 89 2.44 -32.72 -18.92
CA LEU A 89 2.90 -31.43 -19.41
C LEU A 89 4.42 -31.34 -19.36
N VAL A 90 5.01 -31.77 -18.25
CA VAL A 90 6.46 -31.87 -18.08
C VAL A 90 7.07 -32.87 -19.06
N LYS A 91 6.39 -34.00 -19.33
CA LYS A 91 6.82 -34.98 -20.34
C LYS A 91 6.84 -34.36 -21.75
N ALA A 92 5.80 -33.61 -22.12
CA ALA A 92 5.72 -32.90 -23.41
C ALA A 92 6.78 -31.79 -23.55
N MET A 93 6.97 -30.94 -22.53
CA MET A 93 8.01 -29.88 -22.53
C MET A 93 9.42 -30.46 -22.67
N ASN A 94 9.71 -31.57 -21.99
CA ASN A 94 11.00 -32.26 -22.10
C ASN A 94 11.22 -32.94 -23.45
N SER A 95 10.15 -33.27 -24.19
CA SER A 95 10.23 -33.74 -25.58
C SER A 95 10.64 -32.60 -26.50
N VAL A 96 9.95 -31.45 -26.38
CA VAL A 96 10.22 -30.22 -27.13
C VAL A 96 11.64 -29.68 -26.88
N SER A 97 12.08 -29.61 -25.62
CA SER A 97 13.43 -29.11 -25.27
C SER A 97 14.57 -30.00 -25.76
N ARG A 98 14.32 -31.30 -26.04
CA ARG A 98 15.34 -32.25 -26.52
C ARG A 98 15.49 -32.24 -28.05
N MET A 99 14.51 -31.71 -28.78
CA MET A 99 14.62 -31.50 -30.22
C MET A 99 15.57 -30.32 -30.50
N ARG A 100 16.86 -30.61 -30.72
CA ARG A 100 17.87 -29.59 -31.06
C ARG A 100 17.58 -28.99 -32.44
N LEU A 101 17.21 -27.71 -32.47
CA LEU A 101 17.04 -26.86 -33.68
C LEU A 101 18.36 -26.54 -34.44
N GLY A 102 19.50 -27.09 -34.01
CA GLY A 102 20.84 -26.62 -34.39
C GLY A 102 21.39 -27.07 -35.75
N ALA A 103 20.64 -27.78 -36.58
CA ALA A 103 21.08 -28.12 -37.95
C ALA A 103 19.84 -28.31 -38.83
N LEU A 104 19.36 -27.25 -39.47
CA LEU A 104 18.17 -27.26 -40.33
C LEU A 104 18.61 -27.12 -41.80
N ALA A 105 18.77 -28.24 -42.53
CA ALA A 105 19.01 -28.23 -43.99
C ALA A 105 18.53 -29.46 -44.81
N GLY A 106 18.03 -30.56 -44.22
CA GLY A 106 17.58 -31.78 -44.93
C GLY A 106 16.07 -32.16 -44.84
N LYS A 107 15.63 -33.09 -45.70
CA LYS A 107 14.25 -33.64 -45.76
C LYS A 107 13.74 -34.27 -44.44
N GLU A 108 14.63 -34.74 -43.57
CA GLU A 108 14.27 -35.29 -42.25
C GLU A 108 13.68 -34.22 -41.29
N HIS A 109 13.90 -32.93 -41.56
CA HIS A 109 13.34 -31.86 -40.72
C HIS A 109 11.83 -31.70 -40.83
N LEU A 110 11.21 -32.10 -41.94
CA LEU A 110 9.76 -32.06 -42.04
C LEU A 110 9.10 -33.02 -41.03
N LYS A 111 9.76 -34.14 -40.72
CA LYS A 111 9.28 -35.07 -39.70
C LYS A 111 9.46 -34.49 -38.29
N VAL A 112 10.63 -33.93 -37.99
CA VAL A 112 10.90 -33.28 -36.68
C VAL A 112 10.00 -32.06 -36.46
N LEU A 113 9.73 -31.26 -37.48
CA LEU A 113 8.82 -30.12 -37.40
C LEU A 113 7.36 -30.55 -37.17
N ARG A 114 6.93 -31.67 -37.78
CA ARG A 114 5.61 -32.25 -37.47
C ARG A 114 5.56 -32.76 -36.03
N GLU A 115 6.54 -33.54 -35.59
CA GLU A 115 6.58 -34.04 -34.21
C GLU A 115 6.67 -32.88 -33.19
N LEU A 116 7.38 -31.80 -33.51
CA LEU A 116 7.39 -30.58 -32.70
C LEU A 116 6.00 -29.93 -32.65
N ASN A 117 5.34 -29.80 -33.81
CA ASN A 117 4.00 -29.24 -33.89
C ASN A 117 2.98 -30.07 -33.10
N ASP A 118 3.01 -31.41 -33.24
CA ASP A 118 2.13 -32.33 -32.51
C ASP A 118 2.38 -32.24 -30.99
N ASN A 119 3.64 -32.15 -30.56
CA ASN A 119 3.99 -31.96 -29.15
C ASN A 119 3.54 -30.59 -28.61
N LEU A 120 3.63 -29.53 -29.42
CA LEU A 120 3.13 -28.21 -29.05
C LEU A 120 1.61 -28.18 -28.97
N GLU A 121 0.91 -28.89 -29.86
CA GLU A 121 -0.54 -29.03 -29.85
C GLU A 121 -1.00 -29.80 -28.60
N ARG A 122 -0.39 -30.95 -28.31
CA ARG A 122 -0.64 -31.71 -27.07
C ARG A 122 -0.35 -30.88 -25.83
N TYR A 123 0.73 -30.10 -25.82
CA TYR A 123 1.03 -29.18 -24.72
C TYR A 123 -0.08 -28.14 -24.52
N ARG A 124 -0.59 -27.53 -25.60
CA ARG A 124 -1.70 -26.56 -25.52
C ARG A 124 -2.99 -27.19 -25.01
N GLU A 125 -3.35 -28.39 -25.50
CA GLU A 125 -4.55 -29.12 -25.05
C GLU A 125 -4.48 -29.46 -23.56
N LEU A 126 -3.31 -29.88 -23.11
CA LEU A 126 -3.08 -30.23 -21.73
C LEU A 126 -3.07 -29.00 -20.82
N LYS A 127 -2.43 -27.92 -21.24
CA LYS A 127 -2.48 -26.64 -20.54
C LYS A 127 -3.92 -26.14 -20.39
N HIS A 128 -4.72 -26.25 -21.45
CA HIS A 128 -6.16 -25.92 -21.41
C HIS A 128 -6.94 -26.80 -20.44
N THR A 129 -6.65 -28.11 -20.41
CA THR A 129 -7.30 -29.06 -19.49
C THR A 129 -6.93 -28.79 -18.03
N ILE A 130 -5.64 -28.53 -17.76
CA ILE A 130 -5.15 -28.08 -16.45
C ILE A 130 -5.85 -26.78 -16.05
N GLY A 131 -5.90 -25.79 -16.94
CA GLY A 131 -6.56 -24.51 -16.68
C GLY A 131 -8.03 -24.68 -16.29
N LYS A 132 -8.80 -25.52 -17.01
CA LYS A 132 -10.20 -25.82 -16.66
C LYS A 132 -10.37 -26.38 -15.24
N ARG A 133 -9.39 -27.15 -14.73
CA ARG A 133 -9.39 -27.73 -13.39
C ARG A 133 -8.83 -26.78 -12.33
N ALA A 134 -7.83 -25.98 -12.70
CA ALA A 134 -7.18 -25.02 -11.81
C ALA A 134 -8.06 -23.78 -11.53
N ASN A 135 -8.82 -23.29 -12.51
CA ASN A 135 -9.62 -22.07 -12.36
C ASN A 135 -10.61 -22.12 -11.17
N PRO A 136 -11.43 -23.17 -10.97
CA PRO A 136 -12.32 -23.26 -9.82
C PRO A 136 -11.58 -23.28 -8.47
N VAL A 137 -10.42 -23.94 -8.42
CA VAL A 137 -9.58 -24.00 -7.21
C VAL A 137 -8.99 -22.63 -6.90
N MET A 138 -8.44 -21.95 -7.91
CA MET A 138 -7.93 -20.58 -7.77
C MET A 138 -9.05 -19.63 -7.31
N LYS A 139 -10.24 -19.73 -7.90
CA LYS A 139 -11.39 -18.93 -7.49
C LYS A 139 -11.74 -19.12 -6.02
N GLN A 140 -11.82 -20.37 -5.55
CA GLN A 140 -12.10 -20.67 -4.14
C GLN A 140 -11.01 -20.10 -3.22
N LEU A 141 -9.73 -20.25 -3.58
CA LEU A 141 -8.64 -19.69 -2.77
C LEU A 141 -8.64 -18.16 -2.74
N LEU A 142 -9.09 -17.51 -3.82
CA LEU A 142 -9.27 -16.05 -3.84
C LEU A 142 -10.44 -15.61 -2.96
N ASP A 143 -11.54 -16.35 -2.94
CA ASP A 143 -12.68 -16.10 -2.06
C ASP A 143 -12.25 -16.26 -0.58
N ASP A 144 -11.50 -17.32 -0.26
CA ASP A 144 -10.92 -17.53 1.08
C ASP A 144 -9.94 -16.40 1.48
N LEU A 145 -9.10 -15.94 0.55
CA LEU A 145 -8.15 -14.84 0.79
C LEU A 145 -8.89 -13.52 1.05
N GLU A 146 -9.94 -13.24 0.29
CA GLU A 146 -10.76 -12.03 0.48
C GLU A 146 -11.48 -12.03 1.84
N GLN A 147 -11.97 -13.19 2.28
CA GLN A 147 -12.53 -13.35 3.62
C GLN A 147 -11.47 -13.12 4.70
N ALA A 148 -10.28 -13.74 4.57
CA ALA A 148 -9.19 -13.54 5.51
C ALA A 148 -8.73 -12.06 5.60
N LEU A 149 -8.73 -11.33 4.49
CA LEU A 149 -8.45 -9.89 4.44
C LEU A 149 -9.54 -9.05 5.10
N THR A 150 -10.77 -9.55 5.14
CA THR A 150 -11.89 -8.91 5.84
C THR A 150 -11.81 -9.14 7.34
N ASP A 151 -11.37 -10.34 7.75
CA ASP A 151 -11.14 -10.72 9.14
C ASP A 151 -9.81 -10.17 9.71
N LEU A 152 -8.97 -9.58 8.84
CA LEU A 152 -7.64 -9.05 9.17
C LEU A 152 -6.66 -10.10 9.74
N ASP A 153 -6.81 -11.37 9.34
CA ASP A 153 -5.89 -12.45 9.73
C ASP A 153 -4.69 -12.50 8.78
N GLU A 154 -3.60 -11.81 9.15
CA GLU A 154 -2.39 -11.72 8.33
C GLU A 154 -1.74 -13.09 8.08
N ASN A 155 -1.78 -14.00 9.06
CA ASN A 155 -1.17 -15.32 8.92
C ASN A 155 -1.90 -16.15 7.85
N VAL A 156 -3.23 -16.18 7.92
CA VAL A 156 -4.06 -16.88 6.92
C VAL A 156 -3.90 -16.22 5.55
N CYS A 157 -3.88 -14.87 5.48
CA CYS A 157 -3.65 -14.15 4.23
C CYS A 157 -2.33 -14.57 3.56
N ASN A 158 -1.23 -14.61 4.31
CA ASN A 158 0.08 -14.96 3.78
C ASN A 158 0.13 -16.42 3.30
N GLN A 159 -0.48 -17.36 4.02
CA GLN A 159 -0.61 -18.76 3.59
C GLN A 159 -1.43 -18.88 2.30
N ARG A 160 -2.56 -18.17 2.21
CA ARG A 160 -3.44 -18.19 1.02
C ARG A 160 -2.76 -17.55 -0.19
N ILE A 161 -2.01 -16.46 -0.01
CA ILE A 161 -1.22 -15.86 -1.09
C ILE A 161 -0.16 -16.83 -1.64
N ALA A 162 0.54 -17.56 -0.77
CA ALA A 162 1.50 -18.57 -1.21
C ALA A 162 0.82 -19.65 -2.06
N ALA A 163 -0.30 -20.20 -1.59
CA ALA A 163 -1.08 -21.20 -2.32
C ALA A 163 -1.61 -20.68 -3.68
N VAL A 164 -2.11 -19.43 -3.73
CA VAL A 164 -2.60 -18.84 -4.98
C VAL A 164 -1.46 -18.56 -5.96
N ASN A 165 -0.27 -18.12 -5.50
CA ASN A 165 0.88 -17.92 -6.39
C ASN A 165 1.21 -19.23 -7.15
N GLU A 166 1.28 -20.37 -6.46
CA GLU A 166 1.60 -21.67 -7.07
C GLU A 166 0.55 -22.08 -8.10
N ILE A 167 -0.74 -21.90 -7.80
CA ILE A 167 -1.81 -22.26 -8.73
C ILE A 167 -1.94 -21.26 -9.89
N SER A 168 -1.56 -20.00 -9.69
CA SER A 168 -1.71 -18.95 -10.71
C SER A 168 -0.87 -19.20 -11.97
N GLU A 169 0.25 -19.94 -11.85
CA GLU A 169 1.08 -20.37 -12.98
C GLU A 169 0.38 -21.36 -13.91
N LEU A 170 -0.64 -22.06 -13.40
CA LEU A 170 -1.42 -23.09 -14.10
C LEU A 170 -2.76 -22.55 -14.62
N CYS A 171 -3.15 -21.38 -14.14
CA CYS A 171 -4.38 -20.71 -14.52
C CYS A 171 -4.11 -19.85 -15.76
N ASP A 172 -4.96 -19.97 -16.78
CA ASP A 172 -4.91 -19.12 -17.98
C ASP A 172 -5.98 -18.02 -17.97
N ASP A 173 -6.78 -17.94 -16.91
CA ASP A 173 -7.82 -16.92 -16.74
C ASP A 173 -7.22 -15.60 -16.22
N GLU A 174 -7.08 -14.63 -17.13
CA GLU A 174 -6.51 -13.32 -16.80
C GLU A 174 -7.37 -12.55 -15.78
N ALA A 175 -8.69 -12.75 -15.75
CA ALA A 175 -9.54 -12.07 -14.77
C ALA A 175 -9.25 -12.57 -13.35
N LEU A 176 -9.00 -13.87 -13.18
CA LEU A 176 -8.58 -14.43 -11.88
C LEU A 176 -7.18 -13.93 -11.47
N LYS A 177 -6.25 -13.79 -12.43
CA LYS A 177 -4.92 -13.22 -12.16
C LYS A 177 -4.98 -11.76 -11.75
N ILE A 178 -5.80 -10.96 -12.41
CA ILE A 178 -6.05 -9.56 -12.04
C ILE A 178 -6.64 -9.50 -10.63
N ARG A 179 -7.68 -10.29 -10.34
CA ARG A 179 -8.27 -10.37 -8.98
C ARG A 179 -7.22 -10.78 -7.94
N PHE A 180 -6.34 -11.70 -8.27
CA PHE A 180 -5.25 -12.09 -7.38
C PHE A 180 -4.28 -10.94 -7.10
N ASP A 181 -3.82 -10.23 -8.13
CA ASP A 181 -2.95 -9.06 -7.99
C ASP A 181 -3.66 -7.98 -7.13
N GLU A 182 -4.98 -7.78 -7.27
CA GLU A 182 -5.77 -6.85 -6.44
C GLU A 182 -5.83 -7.26 -4.95
N LEU A 183 -6.05 -8.55 -4.65
CA LEU A 183 -6.05 -9.03 -3.26
C LEU A 183 -4.64 -8.99 -2.65
N LYS A 184 -3.62 -9.35 -3.44
CA LYS A 184 -2.21 -9.26 -3.03
C LYS A 184 -1.82 -7.82 -2.71
N GLN A 185 -2.26 -6.87 -3.53
CA GLN A 185 -2.10 -5.44 -3.30
C GLN A 185 -2.76 -4.98 -2.00
N ARG A 186 -4.01 -5.39 -1.76
CA ARG A 186 -4.73 -5.06 -0.52
C ARG A 186 -4.03 -5.63 0.71
N ASN A 187 -3.55 -6.88 0.65
CA ASN A 187 -2.75 -7.48 1.72
C ASN A 187 -1.46 -6.68 1.99
N ALA A 188 -0.72 -6.33 0.95
CA ALA A 188 0.49 -5.52 1.08
C ALA A 188 0.20 -4.15 1.70
N TYR A 189 -0.89 -3.49 1.29
CA TYR A 189 -1.31 -2.20 1.84
C TYR A 189 -1.69 -2.31 3.33
N LEU A 190 -2.53 -3.29 3.70
CA LEU A 190 -2.95 -3.49 5.09
C LEU A 190 -1.78 -3.90 6.01
N GLY A 191 -0.82 -4.66 5.49
CA GLY A 191 0.41 -5.04 6.21
C GLY A 191 1.51 -3.97 6.22
N GLY A 192 1.20 -2.72 5.84
CA GLY A 192 2.17 -1.61 5.85
C GLY A 192 3.30 -1.75 4.82
N ARG A 193 3.19 -2.66 3.85
CA ARG A 193 4.16 -2.87 2.76
C ARG A 193 3.84 -1.98 1.56
N GLY A 194 3.85 -0.66 1.77
CA GLY A 194 3.37 0.32 0.79
C GLY A 194 4.09 0.29 -0.56
N GLU A 195 5.42 0.13 -0.59
CA GLU A 195 6.17 0.03 -1.86
C GLU A 195 5.81 -1.23 -2.67
N GLU A 196 5.54 -2.36 -2.00
CA GLU A 196 5.05 -3.58 -2.67
C GLU A 196 3.64 -3.33 -3.24
N ALA A 197 2.75 -2.74 -2.45
CA ALA A 197 1.41 -2.38 -2.90
C ALA A 197 1.44 -1.43 -4.11
N LEU A 198 2.31 -0.41 -4.09
CA LEU A 198 2.52 0.51 -5.22
C LEU A 198 3.05 -0.19 -6.46
N ALA A 199 4.01 -1.11 -6.31
CA ALA A 199 4.53 -1.89 -7.44
C ALA A 199 3.43 -2.72 -8.10
N ILE A 200 2.55 -3.34 -7.32
CA ILE A 200 1.41 -4.09 -7.84
C ILE A 200 0.38 -3.16 -8.51
N LEU A 201 0.00 -2.04 -7.88
CA LEU A 201 -0.95 -1.07 -8.45
C LEU A 201 -0.46 -0.47 -9.76
N ARG A 202 0.84 -0.21 -9.91
CA ARG A 202 1.42 0.26 -11.19
C ARG A 202 1.26 -0.77 -12.29
N ARG A 203 1.48 -2.07 -12.00
CA ARG A 203 1.28 -3.16 -12.97
C ARG A 203 -0.19 -3.30 -13.34
N LEU A 204 -1.09 -3.29 -12.35
CA LEU A 204 -2.54 -3.33 -12.58
C LEU A 204 -3.00 -2.13 -13.42
N TYR A 205 -2.59 -0.92 -13.07
CA TYR A 205 -2.91 0.29 -13.81
C TYR A 205 -2.43 0.22 -15.28
N ALA A 206 -1.20 -0.27 -15.49
CA ALA A 206 -0.66 -0.47 -16.84
C ALA A 206 -1.40 -1.57 -17.63
N ARG A 207 -1.97 -2.59 -16.97
CA ARG A 207 -2.81 -3.61 -17.63
C ARG A 207 -4.19 -3.06 -18.01
N TYR A 208 -4.77 -2.20 -17.18
CA TYR A 208 -6.07 -1.58 -17.48
C TYR A 208 -5.97 -0.47 -18.55
N LEU A 209 -4.79 0.10 -18.80
CA LEU A 209 -4.61 1.23 -19.70
C LEU A 209 -4.87 0.90 -21.20
N PRO A 210 -4.42 -0.23 -21.78
CA PRO A 210 -4.74 -0.59 -23.16
C PRO A 210 -6.23 -0.82 -23.42
N GLU A 211 -7.01 -1.20 -22.41
CA GLU A 211 -8.46 -1.36 -22.51
C GLU A 211 -9.22 -0.02 -22.41
N ALA A 212 -8.51 1.11 -22.31
CA ALA A 212 -9.11 2.44 -22.14
C ALA A 212 -9.98 2.91 -23.31
N ASP A 213 -9.91 2.24 -24.47
CA ASP A 213 -10.86 2.46 -25.58
C ASP A 213 -12.33 2.26 -25.12
N ARG A 214 -12.52 1.49 -24.04
CA ARG A 214 -13.77 1.40 -23.27
C ARG A 214 -13.46 1.66 -21.81
N MET A 215 -13.18 2.92 -21.48
CA MET A 215 -13.04 3.39 -20.10
C MET A 215 -14.01 2.70 -19.16
N ASN A 216 -13.47 1.78 -18.36
CA ASN A 216 -14.21 0.96 -17.43
C ASN A 216 -14.01 1.48 -16.00
N ASP A 217 -14.96 1.20 -15.11
CA ASP A 217 -14.86 1.60 -13.71
C ASP A 217 -13.62 1.01 -13.02
N ALA A 218 -13.09 -0.12 -13.51
CA ALA A 218 -11.90 -0.76 -12.98
C ALA A 218 -10.65 0.13 -13.11
N LEU A 219 -10.43 0.78 -14.25
CA LEU A 219 -9.32 1.72 -14.45
C LEU A 219 -9.40 2.88 -13.46
N PHE A 220 -10.59 3.45 -13.25
CA PHE A 220 -10.80 4.57 -12.32
C PHE A 220 -10.62 4.18 -10.86
N GLN A 221 -11.13 3.00 -10.48
CA GLN A 221 -10.91 2.44 -9.16
C GLN A 221 -9.42 2.15 -8.93
N CYS A 222 -8.72 1.63 -9.95
CA CYS A 222 -7.27 1.41 -9.89
C CYS A 222 -6.50 2.73 -9.77
N ALA A 223 -6.87 3.76 -10.54
CA ALA A 223 -6.26 5.09 -10.46
C ALA A 223 -6.45 5.72 -9.06
N THR A 224 -7.66 5.59 -8.52
CA THR A 224 -8.01 6.10 -7.18
C THR A 224 -7.20 5.38 -6.10
N ARG A 225 -7.12 4.04 -6.16
CA ARG A 225 -6.27 3.24 -5.26
C ARG A 225 -4.80 3.60 -5.39
N LEU A 226 -4.30 3.80 -6.62
CA LEU A 226 -2.91 4.19 -6.88
C LEU A 226 -2.61 5.60 -6.33
N ALA A 227 -3.50 6.56 -6.53
CA ALA A 227 -3.37 7.90 -5.96
C ALA A 227 -3.40 7.86 -4.42
N SER A 228 -4.30 7.07 -3.82
CA SER A 228 -4.38 6.87 -2.38
C SER A 228 -3.14 6.17 -1.80
N ALA A 229 -2.58 5.18 -2.50
CA ALA A 229 -1.34 4.52 -2.09
C ALA A 229 -0.14 5.48 -2.18
N PHE A 230 -0.09 6.34 -3.20
CA PHE A 230 0.92 7.39 -3.28
C PHE A 230 0.76 8.40 -2.15
N GLU A 231 -0.47 8.81 -1.85
CA GLU A 231 -0.82 9.72 -0.76
C GLU A 231 -0.37 9.16 0.60
N ALA A 232 -0.68 7.90 0.90
CA ALA A 232 -0.28 7.22 2.14
C ALA A 232 1.24 7.12 2.32
N GLU A 233 1.99 7.08 1.22
CA GLU A 233 3.46 7.11 1.20
C GLU A 233 4.04 8.53 1.13
N GLY A 234 3.19 9.57 1.15
CA GLY A 234 3.61 10.97 1.06
C GLY A 234 4.03 11.44 -0.34
N ARG A 235 3.74 10.66 -1.38
CA ARG A 235 4.11 10.91 -2.79
C ARG A 235 3.05 11.74 -3.52
N TYR A 236 2.70 12.89 -2.94
CA TYR A 236 1.61 13.75 -3.44
C TYR A 236 1.78 14.24 -4.89
N PRO A 237 2.99 14.62 -5.38
CA PRO A 237 3.16 15.01 -6.78
C PRO A 237 2.77 13.91 -7.77
N GLU A 238 3.18 12.67 -7.51
CA GLU A 238 2.81 11.51 -8.32
C GLU A 238 1.31 11.20 -8.22
N ALA A 239 0.74 11.26 -7.01
CA ALA A 239 -0.70 11.11 -6.81
C ALA A 239 -1.48 12.14 -7.64
N ARG A 240 -1.05 13.41 -7.64
CA ARG A 240 -1.64 14.49 -8.44
C ARG A 240 -1.52 14.22 -9.93
N ALA A 241 -0.37 13.74 -10.39
CA ALA A 241 -0.14 13.42 -11.80
C ALA A 241 -1.10 12.32 -12.28
N ILE A 242 -1.29 11.25 -11.49
CA ILE A 242 -2.27 10.19 -11.77
C ILE A 242 -3.68 10.78 -11.85
N ILE A 243 -4.14 11.49 -10.81
CA ILE A 243 -5.50 12.06 -10.79
C ILE A 243 -5.75 12.99 -11.98
N ARG A 244 -4.81 13.89 -12.31
CA ARG A 244 -4.97 14.81 -13.46
C ARG A 244 -5.05 14.07 -14.78
N SER A 245 -4.22 13.04 -14.96
CA SER A 245 -4.20 12.25 -16.20
C SER A 245 -5.49 11.46 -16.32
N THR A 246 -5.96 10.83 -15.24
CA THR A 246 -7.22 10.08 -15.20
C THR A 246 -8.44 10.97 -15.40
N LEU A 247 -8.47 12.19 -14.85
CA LEU A 247 -9.54 13.16 -15.11
C LEU A 247 -9.56 13.62 -16.57
N ALA A 248 -8.39 13.91 -17.16
CA ALA A 248 -8.30 14.31 -18.57
C ALA A 248 -8.82 13.20 -19.49
N MET A 249 -8.49 11.94 -19.18
CA MET A 249 -9.10 10.80 -19.86
C MET A 249 -10.62 10.77 -19.60
N ALA A 250 -11.09 10.92 -18.36
CA ALA A 250 -12.52 10.86 -18.04
C ALA A 250 -13.35 11.90 -18.80
N ASP A 251 -12.77 13.07 -19.05
CA ASP A 251 -13.37 14.13 -19.85
C ASP A 251 -13.40 13.77 -21.34
N ALA A 252 -12.32 13.22 -21.89
CA ALA A 252 -12.25 12.79 -23.29
C ALA A 252 -13.28 11.68 -23.63
N TYR A 253 -13.55 10.77 -22.70
CA TYR A 253 -14.47 9.64 -22.89
C TYR A 253 -15.86 9.87 -22.28
N GLN A 254 -16.18 11.08 -21.83
CA GLN A 254 -17.51 11.45 -21.30
C GLN A 254 -18.00 10.54 -20.16
N CYS A 255 -17.10 10.12 -19.26
CA CYS A 255 -17.47 9.24 -18.16
C CYS A 255 -18.50 9.87 -17.21
N GLY A 256 -19.26 9.03 -16.52
CA GLY A 256 -20.27 9.44 -15.54
C GLY A 256 -19.70 10.30 -14.41
N LEU A 257 -20.54 11.19 -13.89
CA LEU A 257 -20.16 12.14 -12.85
C LEU A 257 -19.68 11.47 -11.56
N ASP A 258 -20.31 10.37 -11.14
CA ASP A 258 -19.96 9.66 -9.90
C ASP A 258 -18.48 9.22 -9.89
N THR A 259 -18.01 8.75 -11.04
CA THR A 259 -16.62 8.33 -11.25
C THR A 259 -15.67 9.52 -11.17
N LYS A 260 -16.03 10.64 -11.80
CA LYS A 260 -15.24 11.89 -11.76
C LYS A 260 -15.23 12.51 -10.36
N LEU A 261 -16.34 12.44 -9.62
CA LEU A 261 -16.49 13.05 -8.30
C LEU A 261 -15.44 12.52 -7.33
N ARG A 262 -15.19 11.20 -7.34
CA ARG A 262 -14.12 10.58 -6.52
C ARG A 262 -12.74 11.14 -6.87
N LEU A 263 -12.44 11.27 -8.16
CA LEU A 263 -11.15 11.82 -8.61
C LEU A 263 -11.00 13.30 -8.24
N TYR A 264 -12.05 14.10 -8.34
CA TYR A 264 -12.02 15.49 -7.91
C TYR A 264 -11.83 15.62 -6.40
N HIS A 265 -12.44 14.75 -5.59
CA HIS A 265 -12.20 14.71 -4.14
C HIS A 265 -10.74 14.42 -3.81
N TRP A 266 -10.18 13.36 -4.41
CA TRP A 266 -8.78 13.04 -4.22
C TRP A 266 -7.86 14.14 -4.74
N GLY A 267 -8.19 14.76 -5.88
CA GLY A 267 -7.45 15.90 -6.42
C GLY A 267 -7.47 17.11 -5.48
N ALA A 268 -8.62 17.43 -4.89
CA ALA A 268 -8.73 18.51 -3.91
C ALA A 268 -7.92 18.21 -2.64
N LEU A 269 -7.99 16.98 -2.11
CA LEU A 269 -7.19 16.55 -0.97
C LEU A 269 -5.69 16.62 -1.25
N ILE A 270 -5.24 16.11 -2.40
CA ILE A 270 -3.82 16.14 -2.78
C ILE A 270 -3.33 17.58 -2.96
N ASN A 271 -4.13 18.45 -3.58
CA ASN A 271 -3.79 19.87 -3.69
C ASN A 271 -3.72 20.54 -2.31
N PHE A 272 -4.61 20.17 -1.39
CA PHE A 272 -4.54 20.62 0.01
C PHE A 272 -3.22 20.17 0.68
N GLU A 273 -2.87 18.89 0.60
CA GLU A 273 -1.62 18.36 1.18
C GLU A 273 -0.35 19.01 0.57
N LEU A 274 -0.40 19.35 -0.71
CA LEU A 274 0.65 20.11 -1.41
C LEU A 274 0.70 21.61 -1.04
N GLY A 275 -0.27 22.09 -0.26
CA GLY A 275 -0.34 23.50 0.12
C GLY A 275 -0.96 24.40 -0.94
N GLU A 276 -1.79 23.87 -1.85
CA GLU A 276 -2.51 24.61 -2.90
C GLU A 276 -3.99 24.78 -2.54
N LEU A 277 -4.27 25.48 -1.43
CA LEU A 277 -5.63 25.60 -0.87
C LEU A 277 -6.63 26.23 -1.83
N GLU A 278 -6.21 27.25 -2.58
CA GLU A 278 -7.07 27.94 -3.55
C GLU A 278 -7.54 26.97 -4.64
N THR A 279 -6.62 26.18 -5.21
CA THR A 279 -6.94 25.15 -6.22
C THR A 279 -7.88 24.09 -5.66
N ALA A 280 -7.62 23.62 -4.44
CA ALA A 280 -8.46 22.63 -3.77
C ALA A 280 -9.88 23.17 -3.53
N THR A 281 -10.00 24.37 -2.96
CA THR A 281 -11.27 25.03 -2.66
C THR A 281 -12.06 25.30 -3.95
N HIS A 282 -11.41 25.85 -4.98
CA HIS A 282 -12.06 26.14 -6.26
C HIS A 282 -12.63 24.89 -6.94
N THR A 283 -11.90 23.76 -6.84
CA THR A 283 -12.36 22.48 -7.38
C THR A 283 -13.66 22.03 -6.69
N LEU A 284 -13.71 22.09 -5.36
CA LEU A 284 -14.88 21.70 -4.58
C LEU A 284 -16.04 22.69 -4.72
N GLU A 285 -15.77 24.00 -4.77
CA GLU A 285 -16.77 25.06 -5.02
C GLU A 285 -17.49 24.80 -6.35
N ARG A 286 -16.74 24.47 -7.41
CA ARG A 286 -17.32 24.15 -8.73
C ARG A 286 -18.27 22.95 -8.68
N LEU A 287 -17.90 21.89 -7.96
CA LEU A 287 -18.77 20.73 -7.77
C LEU A 287 -20.05 21.10 -7.03
N CYS A 288 -19.93 21.94 -5.99
CA CYS A 288 -21.09 22.41 -5.23
C CYS A 288 -22.03 23.27 -6.09
N GLN A 289 -21.47 24.20 -6.88
CA GLN A 289 -22.23 25.09 -7.76
C GLN A 289 -23.00 24.34 -8.85
N ARG A 290 -22.49 23.20 -9.31
CA ARG A 290 -23.15 22.35 -10.31
C ARG A 290 -24.20 21.40 -9.70
N GLY A 291 -24.36 21.37 -8.38
CA GLY A 291 -25.22 20.41 -7.70
C GLY A 291 -24.66 18.98 -7.67
N GLU A 292 -23.38 18.82 -7.97
CA GLU A 292 -22.69 17.53 -8.11
C GLU A 292 -22.05 17.08 -6.78
N ALA A 293 -22.02 17.96 -5.79
CA ALA A 293 -21.42 17.73 -4.48
C ALA A 293 -22.28 16.86 -3.57
N ASN A 294 -21.68 15.82 -2.99
CA ASN A 294 -22.27 15.07 -1.88
C ASN A 294 -21.94 15.73 -0.53
N ASP A 295 -22.48 15.19 0.57
CA ASP A 295 -22.29 15.79 1.90
C ASP A 295 -20.82 15.80 2.34
N TYR A 296 -20.03 14.80 1.93
CA TYR A 296 -18.59 14.80 2.16
C TYR A 296 -17.88 15.95 1.43
N THR A 297 -18.22 16.20 0.16
CA THR A 297 -17.68 17.33 -0.62
C THR A 297 -17.93 18.66 0.08
N ARG A 298 -19.15 18.86 0.58
CA ARG A 298 -19.58 20.11 1.23
C ARG A 298 -18.91 20.30 2.57
N ALA A 299 -18.78 19.23 3.36
CA ALA A 299 -18.05 19.24 4.61
C ALA A 299 -16.56 19.58 4.40
N LEU A 300 -15.93 18.95 3.40
CA LEU A 300 -14.54 19.21 3.03
C LEU A 300 -14.33 20.66 2.56
N LEU A 301 -15.23 21.17 1.71
CA LEU A 301 -15.20 22.57 1.28
C LEU A 301 -15.32 23.52 2.47
N SER A 302 -16.27 23.27 3.37
CA SER A 302 -16.49 24.10 4.57
C SER A 302 -15.23 24.15 5.45
N PHE A 303 -14.57 23.01 5.63
CA PHE A 303 -13.30 22.91 6.34
C PHE A 303 -12.19 23.73 5.65
N TYR A 304 -12.02 23.59 4.33
CA TYR A 304 -11.01 24.35 3.58
C TYR A 304 -11.26 25.85 3.58
N MET A 305 -12.52 26.27 3.50
CA MET A 305 -12.89 27.68 3.62
C MET A 305 -12.56 28.24 5.01
N TRP A 306 -12.74 27.44 6.08
CA TRP A 306 -12.31 27.84 7.42
C TRP A 306 -10.80 27.98 7.54
N ILE A 307 -10.03 27.02 7.01
CA ILE A 307 -8.56 27.11 6.96
C ILE A 307 -8.10 28.35 6.19
N GLY A 308 -8.81 28.69 5.12
CA GLY A 308 -8.57 29.89 4.33
C GLY A 308 -9.12 31.18 4.95
N SER A 309 -9.70 31.12 6.16
CA SER A 309 -10.38 32.22 6.84
C SER A 309 -11.52 32.87 6.04
N SER A 310 -12.07 32.14 5.05
CA SER A 310 -13.22 32.56 4.24
C SER A 310 -14.56 32.21 4.89
N LEU A 311 -14.55 31.39 5.94
CA LEU A 311 -15.73 30.98 6.70
C LEU A 311 -15.40 30.95 8.21
N PRO A 312 -16.27 31.49 9.10
CA PRO A 312 -16.05 31.37 10.54
C PRO A 312 -16.21 29.91 10.98
N PHE A 313 -15.53 29.54 12.08
CA PHE A 313 -15.52 28.17 12.59
C PHE A 313 -16.93 27.59 12.77
N GLU A 314 -17.86 28.35 13.36
CA GLU A 314 -19.22 27.86 13.62
C GLU A 314 -19.98 27.46 12.35
N ALA A 315 -19.88 28.27 11.29
CA ALA A 315 -20.52 27.98 10.02
C ALA A 315 -19.85 26.78 9.33
N ALA A 316 -18.52 26.72 9.38
CA ALA A 316 -17.76 25.61 8.81
C ALA A 316 -18.06 24.27 9.53
N TRP A 317 -18.10 24.31 10.85
CA TRP A 317 -18.38 23.16 11.70
C TRP A 317 -19.80 22.65 11.48
N GLN A 318 -20.79 23.53 11.37
CA GLN A 318 -22.17 23.12 11.13
C GLN A 318 -22.34 22.32 9.84
N GLY A 319 -21.56 22.64 8.79
CA GLY A 319 -21.55 21.90 7.53
C GLY A 319 -20.78 20.58 7.57
N ALA A 320 -19.97 20.34 8.61
CA ALA A 320 -19.06 19.21 8.71
C ALA A 320 -19.33 18.27 9.90
N LYS A 321 -20.16 18.68 10.86
CA LYS A 321 -20.38 17.96 12.12
C LYS A 321 -20.88 16.53 11.97
N ASP A 322 -21.57 16.20 10.88
CA ASP A 322 -22.09 14.85 10.68
C ASP A 322 -21.03 13.93 10.02
N ASN A 323 -19.84 14.47 9.71
CA ASN A 323 -18.74 13.76 9.11
C ASN A 323 -17.55 13.62 10.08
N ASN A 324 -17.42 12.44 10.68
CA ASN A 324 -16.36 12.15 11.65
C ASN A 324 -14.93 12.34 11.10
N ASN A 325 -14.69 12.11 9.81
CA ASN A 325 -13.36 12.28 9.22
C ASN A 325 -12.99 13.76 9.13
N ILE A 326 -13.93 14.60 8.68
CA ILE A 326 -13.71 16.05 8.65
C ILE A 326 -13.62 16.62 10.08
N ALA A 327 -14.40 16.08 11.02
CA ALA A 327 -14.28 16.43 12.43
C ALA A 327 -12.90 16.12 13.02
N LEU A 328 -12.25 15.02 12.60
CA LEU A 328 -10.86 14.76 12.95
C LEU A 328 -9.90 15.80 12.37
N ASP A 329 -10.15 16.31 11.17
CA ASP A 329 -9.30 17.34 10.58
C ASP A 329 -9.45 18.69 11.30
N PHE A 330 -10.67 19.04 11.73
CA PHE A 330 -10.87 20.15 12.68
C PHE A 330 -10.12 19.92 13.99
N LEU A 331 -10.15 18.70 14.53
CA LEU A 331 -9.43 18.39 15.77
C LEU A 331 -7.92 18.52 15.60
N ARG A 332 -7.35 18.05 14.48
CA ARG A 332 -5.93 18.20 14.14
C ARG A 332 -5.51 19.67 14.03
N ALA A 333 -6.36 20.50 13.44
CA ALA A 333 -6.16 21.95 13.41
C ALA A 333 -6.18 22.55 14.82
N ALA A 334 -7.16 22.19 15.66
CA ALA A 334 -7.28 22.67 17.03
C ALA A 334 -6.10 22.23 17.92
N ILE A 335 -5.64 20.97 17.78
CA ILE A 335 -4.41 20.45 18.41
C ILE A 335 -3.21 21.30 18.02
N THR A 336 -3.07 21.60 16.73
CA THR A 336 -1.96 22.41 16.20
C THR A 336 -2.01 23.85 16.69
N LEU A 337 -3.19 24.43 16.86
CA LEU A 337 -3.36 25.78 17.40
C LEU A 337 -3.21 25.83 18.93
N GLU A 338 -3.33 24.69 19.60
CA GLU A 338 -3.40 24.54 21.07
C GLU A 338 -4.55 25.34 21.68
N ASP A 339 -5.70 25.34 20.99
CA ASP A 339 -6.92 25.99 21.47
C ASP A 339 -7.73 25.02 22.35
N PRO A 340 -7.73 25.18 23.70
CA PRO A 340 -8.40 24.24 24.59
C PRO A 340 -9.92 24.23 24.42
N VAL A 341 -10.53 25.34 23.99
CA VAL A 341 -11.99 25.44 23.80
C VAL A 341 -12.41 24.63 22.58
N LEU A 342 -11.70 24.80 21.46
CA LEU A 342 -11.95 24.03 20.25
C LEU A 342 -11.66 22.53 20.45
N ILE A 343 -10.54 22.20 21.08
CA ILE A 343 -10.16 20.80 21.36
C ILE A 343 -11.26 20.12 22.19
N GLU A 344 -11.71 20.74 23.29
CA GLU A 344 -12.75 20.16 24.14
C GLU A 344 -14.06 19.93 23.39
N ARG A 345 -14.51 20.91 22.60
CA ARG A 345 -15.76 20.78 21.84
C ARG A 345 -15.69 19.64 20.83
N LEU A 346 -14.61 19.55 20.06
CA LEU A 346 -14.43 18.53 19.02
C LEU A 346 -14.23 17.14 19.63
N LEU A 347 -13.53 17.04 20.76
CA LEU A 347 -13.41 15.80 21.52
C LEU A 347 -14.77 15.26 21.95
N ARG A 348 -15.62 16.09 22.58
CA ARG A 348 -16.96 15.64 23.03
C ARG A 348 -17.77 15.03 21.88
N HIS A 349 -17.67 15.63 20.69
CA HIS A 349 -18.34 15.12 19.50
C HIS A 349 -17.74 13.77 19.04
N LEU A 350 -16.41 13.70 18.88
CA LEU A 350 -15.73 12.49 18.39
C LEU A 350 -15.78 11.32 19.38
N GLU A 351 -15.86 11.58 20.67
CA GLU A 351 -16.00 10.56 21.71
C GLU A 351 -17.36 9.88 21.73
N ALA A 352 -18.41 10.58 21.27
CA ALA A 352 -19.72 9.99 21.04
C ALA A 352 -19.76 9.12 19.77
N SER A 353 -18.68 9.13 18.98
CA SER A 353 -18.57 8.38 17.71
C SER A 353 -17.67 7.15 17.84
N LYS A 354 -17.54 6.40 16.74
CA LYS A 354 -16.59 5.28 16.63
C LYS A 354 -15.11 5.71 16.61
N MET A 355 -14.81 7.02 16.54
CA MET A 355 -13.44 7.55 16.42
C MET A 355 -12.72 7.76 17.76
N LYS A 356 -13.34 7.40 18.88
CA LYS A 356 -12.86 7.70 20.24
C LYS A 356 -11.46 7.16 20.58
N GLU A 357 -10.96 6.16 19.84
CA GLU A 357 -9.64 5.54 20.04
C GLU A 357 -8.62 5.90 18.95
N THR A 358 -8.95 6.86 18.08
CA THR A 358 -7.99 7.30 17.06
C THR A 358 -6.84 8.10 17.68
N ILE A 359 -5.66 8.01 17.07
CA ILE A 359 -4.44 8.68 17.53
C ILE A 359 -4.65 10.19 17.79
N PRO A 360 -5.31 10.98 16.91
CA PRO A 360 -5.55 12.40 17.18
C PRO A 360 -6.46 12.63 18.40
N VAL A 361 -7.46 11.78 18.64
CA VAL A 361 -8.36 11.88 19.80
C VAL A 361 -7.61 11.58 21.10
N LEU A 362 -6.81 10.50 21.10
CA LEU A 362 -5.95 10.15 22.24
C LEU A 362 -4.97 11.27 22.57
N HIS A 363 -4.31 11.83 21.56
CA HIS A 363 -3.39 12.95 21.73
C HIS A 363 -4.10 14.21 22.23
N ALA A 364 -5.25 14.56 21.65
CA ALA A 364 -6.07 15.70 22.07
C ALA A 364 -6.47 15.64 23.55
N ARG A 365 -6.88 14.47 24.07
CA ARG A 365 -7.17 14.28 25.51
C ARG A 365 -5.96 14.64 26.37
N ASN A 366 -4.79 14.16 25.98
CA ASN A 366 -3.56 14.33 26.74
C ASN A 366 -3.13 15.81 26.79
N ILE A 367 -3.19 16.52 25.65
CA ILE A 367 -2.82 17.93 25.61
C ILE A 367 -3.88 18.82 26.27
N LEU A 368 -5.18 18.52 26.15
CA LEU A 368 -6.25 19.31 26.76
C LEU A 368 -6.12 19.33 28.29
N GLY A 369 -5.84 18.17 28.90
CA GLY A 369 -5.57 18.07 30.33
C GLY A 369 -4.42 18.96 30.77
N LYS A 370 -3.38 19.10 29.94
CA LYS A 370 -2.26 20.01 30.19
C LYS A 370 -2.59 21.47 29.99
N LEU A 371 -3.28 21.84 28.91
CA LEU A 371 -3.67 23.22 28.64
C LEU A 371 -4.60 23.79 29.71
N LYS A 372 -5.41 22.95 30.36
CA LYS A 372 -6.28 23.33 31.48
C LYS A 372 -5.60 23.35 32.87
N GLY A 373 -4.28 23.17 32.94
CA GLY A 373 -3.54 23.16 34.21
C GLY A 373 -3.72 21.88 35.04
N GLY A 374 -4.33 20.83 34.48
CA GLY A 374 -4.50 19.55 35.15
C GLY A 374 -3.22 18.71 35.24
N ALA A 375 -3.21 17.74 36.14
CA ALA A 375 -2.26 16.63 36.06
C ALA A 375 -2.44 15.94 34.70
N ALA A 376 -1.34 15.69 33.98
CA ALA A 376 -1.49 14.93 32.74
C ALA A 376 -1.85 13.49 33.12
N PRO A 377 -2.64 12.78 32.30
CA PRO A 377 -2.66 11.32 32.38
C PRO A 377 -1.23 10.77 32.37
N SER A 378 -1.01 9.63 33.05
CA SER A 378 0.34 9.08 33.25
C SER A 378 1.08 8.95 31.92
N ALA A 379 2.41 9.11 31.97
CA ALA A 379 3.28 9.00 30.78
C ALA A 379 3.07 7.67 30.01
N GLU A 380 2.56 6.65 30.68
CA GLU A 380 2.22 5.32 30.14
C GLU A 380 1.12 5.37 29.06
N ARG A 381 0.14 6.29 29.16
CA ARG A 381 -0.89 6.45 28.10
C ARG A 381 -0.42 7.22 26.88
N HIS A 382 0.69 7.95 26.99
CA HIS A 382 1.38 8.48 25.81
C HIS A 382 2.37 7.45 25.26
N ALA A 383 2.91 6.57 26.12
CA ALA A 383 3.72 5.44 25.71
C ALA A 383 2.90 4.41 24.90
N SER A 384 1.58 4.34 25.05
CA SER A 384 0.69 3.57 24.17
C SER A 384 0.50 4.17 22.77
N LEU A 385 1.03 5.38 22.52
CA LEU A 385 1.24 5.90 21.16
C LEU A 385 2.64 5.54 20.63
N SER A 386 3.46 4.82 21.41
CA SER A 386 4.72 4.27 20.93
C SER A 386 4.40 3.00 20.17
N LEU A 387 4.85 2.97 18.93
CA LEU A 387 4.80 1.78 18.09
C LEU A 387 5.69 0.70 18.71
N SER A 388 5.30 -0.55 18.55
CA SER A 388 6.20 -1.65 18.87
C SER A 388 7.49 -1.49 18.05
N PRO A 389 8.69 -1.78 18.59
CA PRO A 389 9.94 -1.74 17.82
C PRO A 389 9.90 -2.55 16.52
N ASP A 390 9.04 -3.56 16.45
CA ASP A 390 8.89 -4.46 15.31
C ASP A 390 7.82 -4.02 14.30
N GLU A 391 6.99 -3.03 14.64
CA GLU A 391 5.95 -2.52 13.74
C GLU A 391 6.54 -1.58 12.69
N LYS A 392 6.55 -2.03 11.43
CA LYS A 392 6.85 -1.16 10.30
C LYS A 392 5.71 -0.16 10.11
N VAL A 393 6.01 1.11 10.35
CA VAL A 393 5.03 2.19 10.16
C VAL A 393 5.43 3.08 9.01
N SER A 394 4.41 3.54 8.25
CA SER A 394 4.58 4.50 7.18
C SER A 394 5.25 5.78 7.71
N PHE A 395 6.16 6.36 6.93
CA PHE A 395 6.85 7.60 7.29
C PHE A 395 5.90 8.73 7.76
N PRO A 396 4.76 9.03 7.08
CA PRO A 396 3.86 10.09 7.52
C PRO A 396 3.30 9.88 8.94
N LEU A 397 2.99 8.63 9.30
CA LEU A 397 2.48 8.29 10.64
C LEU A 397 3.59 8.36 11.69
N GLU A 398 4.78 7.81 11.40
CA GLU A 398 5.92 7.86 12.32
C GLU A 398 6.30 9.32 12.63
N PHE A 399 6.38 10.16 11.61
CA PHE A 399 6.62 11.60 11.76
C PHE A 399 5.50 12.30 12.56
N THR A 400 4.23 11.93 12.34
CA THR A 400 3.10 12.45 13.12
C THR A 400 3.23 12.11 14.61
N LEU A 401 3.60 10.88 14.94
CA LEU A 401 3.79 10.45 16.32
C LEU A 401 4.96 11.17 17.00
N LEU A 402 6.07 11.36 16.29
CA LEU A 402 7.20 12.15 16.81
C LEU A 402 6.79 13.61 17.08
N THR A 403 6.08 14.26 16.15
CA THR A 403 5.63 15.66 16.33
C THR A 403 4.62 15.80 17.48
N TYR A 404 3.72 14.85 17.67
CA TYR A 404 2.81 14.78 18.82
C TYR A 404 3.59 14.62 20.13
N ARG A 405 4.60 13.75 20.14
CA ARG A 405 5.48 13.56 21.30
C ARG A 405 6.27 14.82 21.66
N VAL A 406 6.80 15.53 20.67
CA VAL A 406 7.49 16.82 20.90
C VAL A 406 6.56 17.82 21.57
N GLN A 407 5.34 18.00 21.02
CA GLN A 407 4.34 18.91 21.57
C GLN A 407 4.02 18.57 23.03
N PHE A 408 3.78 17.29 23.33
CA PHE A 408 3.47 16.83 24.68
C PHE A 408 4.63 17.06 25.66
N LEU A 409 5.87 16.72 25.26
CA LEU A 409 7.06 16.93 26.10
C LEU A 409 7.28 18.42 26.39
N ARG A 410 7.08 19.28 25.39
CA ARG A 410 7.15 20.74 25.52
C ARG A 410 6.13 21.26 26.53
N LEU A 411 4.86 20.88 26.39
CA LEU A 411 3.78 21.29 27.31
C LEU A 411 3.99 20.77 28.75
N ARG A 412 4.80 19.73 28.94
CA ARG A 412 5.21 19.23 30.27
C ARG A 412 6.44 19.94 30.85
N GLY A 413 7.02 20.91 30.14
CA GLY A 413 8.26 21.56 30.54
C GLY A 413 9.51 20.67 30.37
N GLN A 414 9.42 19.54 29.67
CA GLN A 414 10.55 18.63 29.44
C GLN A 414 11.38 19.07 28.22
N GLN A 415 11.89 20.30 28.27
CA GLN A 415 12.52 20.99 27.15
C GLN A 415 13.63 20.17 26.47
N LYS A 416 14.56 19.61 27.25
CA LYS A 416 15.68 18.80 26.72
C LYS A 416 15.20 17.61 25.87
N LYS A 417 14.24 16.82 26.40
CA LYS A 417 13.69 15.66 25.68
C LYS A 417 12.87 16.08 24.46
N ALA A 418 12.15 17.20 24.56
CA ALA A 418 11.39 17.76 23.45
C ALA A 418 12.32 18.15 22.30
N LEU A 419 13.47 18.78 22.60
CA LEU A 419 14.51 19.13 21.63
C LEU A 419 15.13 17.89 20.97
N GLU A 420 15.54 16.89 21.75
CA GLU A 420 16.09 15.63 21.22
C GLU A 420 15.09 14.94 20.28
N THR A 421 13.81 14.88 20.66
CA THR A 421 12.75 14.29 19.83
C THR A 421 12.46 15.14 18.59
N LEU A 422 12.57 16.48 18.69
CA LEU A 422 12.38 17.39 17.56
C LEU A 422 13.50 17.23 16.54
N GLU A 423 14.75 17.15 16.99
CA GLU A 423 15.92 16.91 16.14
C GLU A 423 15.77 15.56 15.42
N GLN A 424 15.31 14.50 16.10
CA GLN A 424 14.97 13.23 15.46
C GLN A 424 13.89 13.38 14.37
N ALA A 425 12.79 14.06 14.68
CA ALA A 425 11.71 14.29 13.72
C ALA A 425 12.19 15.10 12.50
N HIS A 426 13.01 16.12 12.73
CA HIS A 426 13.55 16.97 11.68
C HIS A 426 14.52 16.21 10.76
N THR A 427 15.46 15.45 11.32
CA THR A 427 16.37 14.60 10.54
C THR A 427 15.58 13.63 9.66
N MET A 428 14.61 12.94 10.24
CA MET A 428 13.72 12.03 9.50
C MET A 428 12.98 12.76 8.37
N PHE A 429 12.44 13.95 8.64
CA PHE A 429 11.78 14.76 7.63
C PHE A 429 12.73 15.11 6.49
N MET A 430 13.94 15.60 6.78
CA MET A 430 14.89 16.03 5.76
C MET A 430 15.42 14.87 4.92
N GLU A 431 15.67 13.70 5.51
CA GLU A 431 16.10 12.49 4.79
C GLU A 431 15.02 11.98 3.83
N LYS A 432 13.75 12.05 4.22
CA LYS A 432 12.62 11.49 3.46
C LYS A 432 11.96 12.48 2.51
N ARG A 433 12.01 13.79 2.82
CA ARG A 433 11.39 14.91 2.07
C ARG A 433 11.56 14.84 0.54
N PRO A 434 12.73 14.45 -0.02
CA PRO A 434 12.89 14.40 -1.48
C PRO A 434 11.98 13.37 -2.17
N ARG A 435 11.48 12.38 -1.44
CA ARG A 435 10.70 11.26 -1.98
C ARG A 435 9.32 11.12 -1.35
N GLN A 436 9.14 11.60 -0.12
CA GLN A 436 7.93 11.43 0.67
C GLN A 436 7.67 12.71 1.47
N ALA A 437 6.43 13.14 1.56
CA ALA A 437 6.00 14.26 2.36
C ALA A 437 5.10 13.79 3.51
N PRO A 438 5.27 14.30 4.74
CA PRO A 438 4.37 14.00 5.84
C PRO A 438 3.02 14.68 5.63
N TYR A 439 2.00 14.20 6.34
CA TYR A 439 0.69 14.83 6.42
C TYR A 439 0.82 16.31 6.77
N PHE A 440 0.01 17.14 6.12
CA PHE A 440 0.00 18.59 6.26
C PHE A 440 -0.01 19.02 7.74
N TRP A 441 -0.95 18.49 8.54
CA TRP A 441 -1.08 18.88 9.95
C TRP A 441 0.12 18.48 10.81
N ALA A 442 0.74 17.34 10.54
CA ALA A 442 1.96 16.94 11.25
C ALA A 442 3.12 17.88 10.92
N LYS A 443 3.21 18.33 9.66
CA LYS A 443 4.21 19.28 9.20
C LYS A 443 4.02 20.67 9.82
N VAL A 444 2.79 21.17 9.84
CA VAL A 444 2.48 22.45 10.50
C VAL A 444 2.78 22.37 12.00
N LEU A 445 2.41 21.29 12.67
CA LEU A 445 2.72 21.08 14.08
C LEU A 445 4.23 20.97 14.33
N HIS A 446 4.98 20.32 13.42
CA HIS A 446 6.44 20.33 13.47
C HIS A 446 7.00 21.75 13.48
N TYR A 447 6.56 22.61 12.54
CA TYR A 447 7.00 24.00 12.49
C TYR A 447 6.66 24.78 13.76
N ARG A 448 5.44 24.61 14.28
CA ARG A 448 5.08 25.19 15.59
C ARG A 448 6.05 24.76 16.69
N ASN A 449 6.35 23.47 16.78
CA ASN A 449 7.28 22.95 17.78
C ASN A 449 8.70 23.52 17.59
N VAL A 450 9.19 23.66 16.36
CA VAL A 450 10.48 24.32 16.04
C VAL A 450 10.49 25.74 16.60
N PHE A 451 9.45 26.52 16.32
CA PHE A 451 9.34 27.92 16.72
C PHE A 451 9.25 28.10 18.24
N GLU A 452 8.47 27.26 18.90
CA GLU A 452 8.28 27.30 20.35
C GLU A 452 9.52 26.83 21.13
N LEU A 453 10.28 25.85 20.61
CA LEU A 453 11.43 25.27 21.31
C LEU A 453 12.74 26.04 21.09
N PHE A 454 12.97 26.55 19.87
CA PHE A 454 14.20 27.28 19.57
C PHE A 454 14.08 28.79 19.81
N GLY A 455 12.86 29.32 19.91
CA GLY A 455 12.60 30.75 19.90
C GLY A 455 13.11 31.42 18.63
N MET A 456 13.19 32.76 18.63
CA MET A 456 13.60 33.54 17.46
C MET A 456 15.10 33.53 17.15
N LYS A 457 15.92 33.20 18.14
CA LYS A 457 17.38 33.34 18.07
C LYS A 457 18.06 32.12 18.69
N PRO A 458 18.01 30.95 18.03
CA PRO A 458 18.76 29.79 18.49
C PRO A 458 20.24 30.14 18.61
N LYS A 459 20.87 29.73 19.71
CA LYS A 459 22.30 29.98 19.97
C LYS A 459 23.23 29.17 19.06
N GLU A 460 22.73 28.09 18.47
CA GLU A 460 23.49 27.15 17.65
C GLU A 460 23.12 27.31 16.18
N ALA A 461 24.15 27.34 15.31
CA ALA A 461 23.98 27.53 13.87
C ALA A 461 23.12 26.44 13.20
N ALA A 462 23.27 25.18 13.62
CA ALA A 462 22.45 24.07 13.11
C ALA A 462 20.96 24.28 13.42
N ARG A 463 20.62 24.71 14.64
CA ARG A 463 19.24 25.03 15.03
C ARG A 463 18.70 26.26 14.30
N LEU A 464 19.56 27.25 14.01
CA LEU A 464 19.18 28.38 13.16
C LEU A 464 18.78 27.94 11.75
N GLN A 465 19.48 26.95 11.20
CA GLN A 465 19.12 26.37 9.90
C GLN A 465 17.72 25.72 9.95
N VAL A 466 17.46 24.89 10.97
CA VAL A 466 16.13 24.26 11.16
C VAL A 466 15.00 25.30 11.25
N VAL A 467 15.21 26.37 12.02
CA VAL A 467 14.24 27.47 12.13
C VAL A 467 14.02 28.16 10.79
N ARG A 468 15.09 28.47 10.04
CA ARG A 468 15.00 29.13 8.74
C ARG A 468 14.24 28.28 7.71
N GLU A 469 14.57 27.00 7.60
CA GLU A 469 13.91 26.08 6.67
C GLU A 469 12.42 25.93 7.02
N SER A 470 12.10 25.75 8.29
CA SER A 470 10.71 25.67 8.78
C SER A 470 9.94 26.96 8.50
N MET A 471 10.59 28.12 8.66
CA MET A 471 9.99 29.42 8.37
C MET A 471 9.70 29.61 6.90
N MET A 472 10.66 29.29 6.02
CA MET A 472 10.47 29.37 4.57
C MET A 472 9.30 28.51 4.12
N ASP A 473 9.19 27.29 4.64
CA ASP A 473 8.09 26.39 4.31
C ASP A 473 6.73 26.93 4.81
N LEU A 474 6.64 27.38 6.07
CA LEU A 474 5.42 27.98 6.63
C LEU A 474 4.97 29.21 5.83
N MET A 475 5.91 30.09 5.47
CA MET A 475 5.62 31.26 4.64
C MET A 475 5.02 30.88 3.30
N GLY A 476 5.56 29.85 2.65
CA GLY A 476 4.98 29.32 1.42
C GLY A 476 3.52 28.85 1.59
N TYR A 477 3.15 28.29 2.74
CA TYR A 477 1.74 27.95 3.03
C TYR A 477 0.86 29.19 3.23
N LEU A 478 1.34 30.20 3.95
CA LEU A 478 0.60 31.45 4.15
C LEU A 478 0.34 32.19 2.83
N GLU A 479 1.34 32.25 1.96
CA GLU A 479 1.23 32.82 0.62
C GLU A 479 0.19 32.09 -0.24
N ARG A 480 0.07 30.77 -0.07
CA ARG A 480 -0.91 29.93 -0.78
C ARG A 480 -2.28 29.84 -0.10
N GLY A 481 -2.53 30.68 0.90
CA GLY A 481 -3.87 30.94 1.43
C GLY A 481 -4.24 30.26 2.76
N TYR A 482 -3.32 29.60 3.46
CA TYR A 482 -3.59 28.93 4.74
C TYR A 482 -3.67 29.91 5.92
N ARG A 483 -4.66 30.80 5.90
CA ARG A 483 -4.77 31.95 6.82
C ARG A 483 -4.98 31.55 8.28
N VAL A 484 -5.53 30.37 8.56
CA VAL A 484 -5.64 29.85 9.94
C VAL A 484 -4.28 29.63 10.61
N LEU A 485 -3.18 29.58 9.84
CA LEU A 485 -1.83 29.42 10.35
C LEU A 485 -1.16 30.76 10.72
N VAL A 486 -1.77 31.90 10.41
CA VAL A 486 -1.22 33.24 10.74
C VAL A 486 -0.83 33.38 12.23
N PRO A 487 -1.60 32.86 13.20
CA PRO A 487 -1.19 32.89 14.60
C PRO A 487 0.17 32.22 14.89
N LEU A 488 0.59 31.24 14.08
CA LEU A 488 1.90 30.59 14.22
C LEU A 488 3.05 31.48 13.75
N ALA A 489 2.79 32.40 12.80
CA ALA A 489 3.76 33.36 12.31
C ALA A 489 3.78 34.67 13.11
N LYS A 490 2.70 34.97 13.86
CA LYS A 490 2.56 36.19 14.66
C LYS A 490 3.73 36.45 15.61
N PRO A 491 4.31 35.45 16.31
CA PRO A 491 5.46 35.70 17.16
C PRO A 491 6.61 36.37 16.39
N PHE A 492 6.76 36.15 15.09
CA PHE A 492 7.94 36.53 14.30
C PHE A 492 7.91 37.93 13.69
N ASP A 493 6.91 38.76 14.01
CA ASP A 493 6.71 40.08 13.39
C ASP A 493 6.76 40.04 11.84
N ILE A 494 6.40 38.90 11.26
CA ILE A 494 6.43 38.75 9.80
C ILE A 494 5.18 39.43 9.25
N PRO A 495 5.32 40.48 8.41
CA PRO A 495 4.18 41.06 7.74
C PRO A 495 3.55 40.00 6.85
N VAL A 496 2.39 39.51 7.24
CA VAL A 496 1.63 38.58 6.41
C VAL A 496 1.01 39.41 5.29
N ILE A 497 1.69 39.44 4.15
CA ILE A 497 1.18 40.05 2.94
C ILE A 497 0.15 39.09 2.34
N THR A 498 -1.13 39.44 2.48
CA THR A 498 -2.21 38.74 1.80
C THR A 498 -2.32 39.30 0.39
N VAL A 499 -1.91 38.54 -0.62
CA VAL A 499 -2.19 38.85 -2.02
C VAL A 499 -3.53 38.23 -2.38
N ASN A 500 -4.59 39.02 -2.45
CA ASN A 500 -5.88 38.54 -2.94
C ASN A 500 -5.84 38.49 -4.47
N ARG A 501 -5.82 37.30 -5.08
CA ARG A 501 -5.79 37.13 -6.55
C ARG A 501 -7.17 36.99 -7.19
N ARG A 502 -8.27 36.95 -6.41
CA ARG A 502 -9.61 36.60 -6.91
C ARG A 502 -10.24 37.60 -7.90
N LEU A 503 -9.60 38.73 -8.23
CA LEU A 503 -10.18 39.77 -9.10
C LEU A 503 -9.23 40.41 -10.13
N GLY A 504 -8.05 39.83 -10.40
CA GLY A 504 -7.06 40.48 -11.27
C GLY A 504 -6.48 41.79 -10.70
N GLN A 505 -6.86 42.16 -9.47
CA GLN A 505 -6.31 43.25 -8.69
C GLN A 505 -5.60 42.68 -7.46
N SER A 506 -4.27 42.78 -7.45
CA SER A 506 -3.46 42.42 -6.29
C SER A 506 -3.65 43.45 -5.19
N THR A 507 -4.62 43.23 -4.30
CA THR A 507 -4.69 44.02 -3.06
C THR A 507 -3.71 43.42 -2.07
N ILE A 508 -2.76 44.23 -1.61
CA ILE A 508 -1.80 43.87 -0.55
C ILE A 508 -2.45 44.27 0.78
N MET A 509 -2.88 43.29 1.57
CA MET A 509 -3.20 43.56 2.99
C MET A 509 -1.99 43.17 3.83
N VAL A 510 -1.43 44.15 4.53
CA VAL A 510 -0.40 43.93 5.56
C VAL A 510 -1.13 43.79 6.88
N HIS A 511 -1.13 42.59 7.45
CA HIS A 511 -1.58 42.38 8.83
C HIS A 511 -0.38 42.63 9.75
N SER A 512 -0.42 43.73 10.50
CA SER A 512 0.51 44.03 11.60
C SER A 512 0.10 43.33 12.89
#